data_AF-A0A7Z0ASN0-F1
#
_entry.id   AF-A0A7Z0ASN0-F1
#
_cell.length_a   1.000
_cell.length_b   1.000
_cell.length_c   1.000
_cell.angle_alpha   90.00
_cell.angle_beta   90.00
_cell.angle_gamma   90.00
#
_symmetry.space_group_name_H-M   'P 1'
#
loop_
_entity.id
_entity.type
_entity.pdbx_description
1 polymer ?
#
loop_
_entity_poly.entity_id
_entity_poly.type
_entity_poly.pdbx_seq_one_letter_code
_entity_poly.pdbx_strand_id
1 'polypeptide(L)'
;MTKQESNATRPPPTHRDRFEEACKTNRFESHPLSQGPDSGYLVWDVQHVRDGVKVTIDGPFFTEEEARVSADLLRGTFRGARAYKAIHDRIWNYNPLHEQVIFDQARMSRSLLAIRLGAVTPAINP
;
A
#
# COMPACT_ATOMS: atom_id res chain seq x y z
N MET A 1 41.80 -19.74 -18.66
CA MET A 1 40.40 -20.04 -19.02
C MET A 1 39.49 -19.37 -17.98
N THR A 2 39.29 -18.06 -18.11
CA THR A 2 38.51 -17.25 -17.16
C THR A 2 37.03 -17.42 -17.48
N LYS A 3 36.27 -18.01 -16.54
CA LYS A 3 34.82 -18.18 -16.68
C LYS A 3 34.17 -16.80 -16.58
N GLN A 4 33.63 -16.30 -17.69
CA GLN A 4 32.74 -15.15 -17.70
C GLN A 4 31.47 -15.53 -16.94
N GLU A 5 31.25 -14.89 -15.79
CA GLU A 5 29.95 -14.87 -15.13
C GLU A 5 28.97 -14.12 -16.03
N SER A 6 28.02 -14.86 -16.58
CA SER A 6 26.90 -14.33 -17.34
C SER A 6 26.03 -13.47 -16.42
N ASN A 7 26.00 -12.16 -16.67
CA ASN A 7 25.03 -11.22 -16.10
C ASN A 7 23.62 -11.58 -16.60
N ALA A 8 23.01 -12.61 -16.01
CA ALA A 8 21.60 -12.90 -16.19
C ALA A 8 20.81 -11.78 -15.50
N THR A 9 20.24 -10.89 -16.31
CA THR A 9 19.25 -9.91 -15.84
C THR A 9 18.07 -10.71 -15.28
N ARG A 10 17.88 -10.70 -13.96
CA ARG A 10 16.69 -11.33 -13.35
C ARG A 10 15.44 -10.70 -13.97
N PRO A 11 14.41 -11.49 -14.31
CA PRO A 11 13.15 -10.92 -14.75
C PRO A 11 12.63 -9.95 -13.69
N PRO A 12 11.94 -8.86 -14.09
CA PRO A 12 11.39 -7.92 -13.13
C PRO A 12 10.44 -8.64 -12.17
N PRO A 13 10.41 -8.27 -10.88
CA PRO A 13 9.57 -8.92 -9.89
C PRO A 13 8.10 -8.82 -10.30
N THR A 14 7.37 -9.91 -10.12
CA THR A 14 5.94 -9.97 -10.47
C THR A 14 5.12 -9.13 -9.49
N HIS A 15 3.86 -8.86 -9.82
CA HIS A 15 2.95 -8.18 -8.88
C HIS A 15 2.80 -8.95 -7.56
N ARG A 16 2.86 -10.27 -7.65
CA ARG A 16 2.83 -11.16 -6.49
C ARG A 16 4.08 -10.99 -5.63
N ASP A 17 5.27 -11.00 -6.24
CA ASP A 17 6.53 -10.85 -5.49
C ASP A 17 6.60 -9.49 -4.79
N ARG A 18 6.19 -8.42 -5.49
CA ARG A 18 6.12 -7.06 -4.93
C ARG A 18 5.14 -6.98 -3.76
N PHE A 19 3.97 -7.62 -3.90
CA PHE A 19 2.96 -7.69 -2.84
C PHE A 19 3.43 -8.49 -1.62
N GLU A 20 4.03 -9.67 -1.81
CA GLU A 20 4.53 -10.51 -0.72
C GLU A 20 5.66 -9.81 0.07
N GLU A 21 6.55 -9.07 -0.61
CA GLU A 21 7.56 -8.24 0.04
C GLU A 21 6.92 -7.12 0.87
N ALA A 22 5.93 -6.43 0.30
CA ALA A 22 5.22 -5.33 0.97
C ALA A 22 4.44 -5.80 2.22
N CYS A 23 3.89 -7.01 2.17
CA CYS A 23 3.14 -7.63 3.27
C CYS A 23 3.99 -7.89 4.53
N LYS A 24 5.32 -7.83 4.45
CA LYS A 24 6.20 -7.92 5.63
C LYS A 24 6.02 -6.75 6.58
N THR A 25 5.50 -5.61 6.10
CA THR A 25 5.26 -4.42 6.92
C THR A 25 3.79 -4.38 7.37
N ASN A 26 3.54 -4.47 8.68
CA ASN A 26 2.19 -4.47 9.26
C ASN A 26 1.84 -3.17 10.02
N ARG A 27 2.59 -2.10 9.77
CA ARG A 27 2.41 -0.80 10.41
C ARG A 27 2.47 0.30 9.37
N PHE A 28 1.73 1.38 9.60
CA PHE A 28 1.91 2.59 8.82
C PHE A 28 3.31 3.17 9.05
N GLU A 29 3.87 3.75 8.00
CA GLU A 29 5.13 4.49 8.09
C GLU A 29 4.90 5.76 8.93
N SER A 30 5.75 5.97 9.95
CA SER A 30 5.71 7.20 10.74
C SER A 30 6.03 8.41 9.87
N HIS A 31 5.29 9.49 10.06
CA HIS A 31 5.51 10.75 9.38
C HIS A 31 5.78 11.87 10.39
N PRO A 32 6.93 12.56 10.32
CA PRO A 32 7.23 13.66 11.23
C PRO A 32 6.30 14.85 10.96
N LEU A 33 5.63 15.32 12.01
CA LEU A 33 4.94 16.61 12.06
C LEU A 33 5.55 17.46 13.20
N SER A 34 4.89 18.56 13.56
CA SER A 34 5.45 19.58 14.45
C SER A 34 5.83 19.10 15.86
N GLN A 35 5.29 17.96 16.34
CA GLN A 35 5.52 17.46 17.70
C GLN A 35 6.51 16.28 17.78
N GLY A 36 7.12 15.88 16.66
CA GLY A 36 8.14 14.82 16.64
C GLY A 36 7.96 13.78 15.54
N PRO A 37 8.83 12.75 15.47
CA PRO A 37 8.88 11.81 14.36
C PRO A 37 7.66 10.88 14.22
N ASP A 38 6.94 10.60 15.32
CA ASP A 38 5.77 9.70 15.35
C ASP A 38 4.43 10.43 15.45
N SER A 39 4.45 11.74 15.20
CA SER A 39 3.29 12.61 15.36
C SER A 39 2.29 12.55 14.21
N GLY A 40 2.63 11.85 13.12
CA GLY A 40 1.70 11.44 12.08
C GLY A 40 2.07 10.08 11.49
N TYR A 41 1.26 9.59 10.55
CA TYR A 41 1.52 8.36 9.82
C TYR A 41 1.02 8.44 8.38
N LEU A 42 1.64 7.65 7.50
CA LEU A 42 1.29 7.57 6.08
C LEU A 42 0.31 6.43 5.81
N VAL A 43 -0.73 6.76 5.06
CA VAL A 43 -1.70 5.82 4.52
C VAL A 43 -1.67 5.91 3.00
N TRP A 44 -1.78 4.78 2.33
CA TRP A 44 -1.74 4.71 0.87
C TRP A 44 -3.08 4.28 0.30
N ASP A 45 -3.64 5.09 -0.58
CA ASP A 45 -4.90 4.81 -1.29
C ASP A 45 -4.65 4.66 -2.78
N VAL A 46 -5.57 4.00 -3.48
CA VAL A 46 -5.64 4.06 -4.94
C VAL A 46 -6.71 5.06 -5.32
N GLN A 47 -6.33 6.10 -6.06
CA GLN A 47 -7.27 7.10 -6.55
C GLN A 47 -7.29 7.13 -8.09
N HIS A 48 -8.43 7.53 -8.62
CA HIS A 48 -8.67 7.78 -10.03
C HIS A 48 -9.38 9.14 -10.20
N VAL A 49 -9.07 9.85 -11.29
CA VAL A 49 -9.72 11.12 -11.61
C VAL A 49 -10.97 10.84 -12.44
N ARG A 50 -12.14 11.12 -11.87
CA ARG A 50 -13.43 11.05 -12.54
C ARG A 50 -14.06 12.44 -12.53
N ASP A 51 -14.42 12.95 -13.71
CA ASP A 51 -15.03 14.28 -13.87
C ASP A 51 -14.23 15.42 -13.21
N GLY A 52 -12.89 15.33 -13.26
CA GLY A 52 -11.98 16.30 -12.65
C GLY A 52 -11.78 16.13 -11.13
N VAL A 53 -12.49 15.20 -10.49
CA VAL A 53 -12.42 14.93 -9.05
C VAL A 53 -11.59 13.67 -8.80
N LYS A 54 -10.68 13.73 -7.82
CA LYS A 54 -9.97 12.54 -7.32
C LYS A 54 -10.91 11.73 -6.44
N VAL A 55 -11.15 10.48 -6.83
CA VAL A 55 -11.98 9.54 -6.09
C VAL A 55 -11.12 8.35 -5.66
N THR A 56 -11.17 8.00 -4.38
CA THR A 56 -10.56 6.78 -3.86
C THR A 56 -11.36 5.57 -4.35
N ILE A 57 -10.67 4.63 -5.00
CA ILE A 57 -11.27 3.43 -5.59
C ILE A 57 -10.83 2.14 -4.90
N ASP A 58 -9.72 2.17 -4.16
CA ASP A 58 -9.23 1.05 -3.35
C ASP A 58 -8.29 1.57 -2.24
N GLY A 59 -8.04 0.74 -1.24
CA GLY A 59 -7.31 1.09 -0.02
C GLY A 59 -8.25 1.33 1.17
N PRO A 60 -7.71 1.73 2.33
CA PRO A 60 -6.31 2.09 2.58
C PRO A 60 -5.34 0.90 2.54
N PHE A 61 -4.05 1.17 2.34
CA PHE A 61 -2.95 0.20 2.36
C PHE A 61 -1.83 0.66 3.31
N PHE A 62 -1.04 -0.28 3.82
CA PHE A 62 0.05 0.00 4.74
C PHE A 62 1.27 0.59 4.04
N THR A 63 1.48 0.20 2.80
CA THR A 63 2.69 0.55 2.04
C THR A 63 2.33 1.11 0.67
N GLU A 64 3.24 1.91 0.12
CA GLU A 64 3.12 2.41 -1.26
C GLU A 64 3.00 1.26 -2.27
N GLU A 65 3.76 0.20 -2.05
CA GLU A 65 3.87 -0.89 -3.01
C GLU A 65 2.57 -1.69 -3.12
N GLU A 66 1.85 -1.90 -2.02
CA GLU A 66 0.50 -2.48 -2.04
C GLU A 66 -0.47 -1.65 -2.89
N ALA A 67 -0.48 -0.32 -2.67
CA ALA A 67 -1.33 0.58 -3.43
C ALA A 67 -0.92 0.63 -4.91
N ARG A 68 0.38 0.56 -5.23
CA ARG A 68 0.87 0.49 -6.62
C ARG A 68 0.44 -0.79 -7.30
N VAL A 69 0.58 -1.94 -6.63
CA VAL A 69 0.14 -3.23 -7.16
C VAL A 69 -1.37 -3.23 -7.38
N SER A 70 -2.16 -2.75 -6.43
CA SER A 70 -3.61 -2.60 -6.63
C SER A 70 -3.94 -1.67 -7.80
N ALA A 71 -3.31 -0.50 -7.88
CA ALA A 71 -3.50 0.44 -8.97
C ALA A 71 -3.17 -0.19 -10.33
N ASP A 72 -2.07 -0.93 -10.45
CA ASP A 72 -1.67 -1.63 -11.67
C ASP A 72 -2.74 -2.65 -12.12
N LEU A 73 -3.35 -3.38 -11.18
CA LEU A 73 -4.44 -4.32 -11.47
C LEU A 73 -5.74 -3.59 -11.88
N LEU A 74 -6.01 -2.42 -11.29
CA LEU A 74 -7.23 -1.64 -11.54
C LEU A 74 -7.17 -0.81 -12.81
N ARG A 75 -5.98 -0.57 -13.40
CA ARG A 75 -5.81 0.22 -14.62
C ARG A 75 -6.60 -0.29 -15.82
N GLY A 76 -6.94 -1.59 -15.87
CA GLY A 76 -7.80 -2.14 -16.91
C GLY A 76 -9.23 -1.60 -16.87
N THR A 77 -9.74 -1.27 -15.68
CA THR A 77 -11.10 -0.74 -15.47
C THR A 77 -11.09 0.78 -15.28
N PHE A 78 -10.13 1.30 -14.51
CA PHE A 78 -9.99 2.70 -14.16
C PHE A 78 -8.72 3.26 -14.78
N ARG A 79 -8.83 3.79 -16.01
CA ARG A 79 -7.68 4.35 -16.74
C ARG A 79 -7.05 5.48 -15.91
N GLY A 80 -5.79 5.30 -15.52
CA GLY A 80 -5.08 6.29 -14.69
C GLY A 80 -5.25 6.10 -13.18
N ALA A 81 -5.72 4.95 -12.71
CA ALA A 81 -5.57 4.55 -11.32
C ALA A 81 -4.09 4.65 -10.87
N ARG A 82 -3.86 5.31 -9.73
CA ARG A 82 -2.53 5.55 -9.15
C ARG A 82 -2.59 5.46 -7.63
N ALA A 83 -1.47 5.05 -7.05
CA ALA A 83 -1.24 5.16 -5.61
C ALA A 83 -1.10 6.64 -5.21
N TYR A 84 -1.76 7.03 -4.13
CA TYR A 84 -1.67 8.35 -3.51
C TYR A 84 -1.42 8.20 -2.03
N LYS A 85 -0.54 9.04 -1.51
CA LYS A 85 -0.28 9.14 -0.08
C LYS A 85 -1.29 10.09 0.59
N ALA A 86 -1.81 9.68 1.73
CA ALA A 86 -2.53 10.50 2.68
C ALA A 86 -1.71 10.57 3.98
N ILE A 87 -1.64 11.76 4.59
CA ILE A 87 -0.97 11.98 5.87
C ILE A 87 -2.05 12.09 6.93
N HIS A 88 -1.98 11.23 7.94
CA HIS A 88 -2.85 11.30 9.11
C HIS A 88 -2.07 11.90 10.29
N ASP A 89 -2.67 12.89 10.94
CA ASP A 89 -2.11 13.59 12.09
C ASP A 89 -2.56 12.92 13.40
N ARG A 90 -1.64 12.74 14.35
CA ARG A 90 -1.91 12.30 15.73
C ARG A 90 -1.81 13.44 16.76
N ILE A 91 -1.58 14.67 16.32
CA ILE A 91 -1.47 15.88 17.15
C ILE A 91 -2.85 16.53 17.29
N TRP A 92 -3.49 16.86 16.17
CA TRP A 92 -4.78 17.56 16.17
C TRP A 92 -5.95 16.60 16.05
N ASN A 93 -6.86 16.65 17.05
CA ASN A 93 -8.09 15.85 17.07
C ASN A 93 -7.84 14.33 16.91
N TYR A 94 -6.77 13.84 17.51
CA TYR A 94 -6.43 12.42 17.49
C TYR A 94 -7.53 11.59 18.17
N ASN A 95 -8.05 10.61 17.44
CA ASN A 95 -8.97 9.62 17.96
C ASN A 95 -8.38 8.22 17.73
N PRO A 96 -7.96 7.50 18.78
CA PRO A 96 -7.36 6.18 18.64
C PRO A 96 -8.33 5.15 18.03
N LEU A 97 -9.64 5.32 18.23
CA LEU A 97 -10.64 4.45 17.60
C LEU A 97 -10.68 4.65 16.09
N HIS A 98 -10.54 5.89 15.63
CA HIS A 98 -10.49 6.18 14.19
C HIS A 98 -9.23 5.60 13.56
N GLU A 99 -8.08 5.72 14.23
CA GLU A 99 -6.85 5.07 13.78
C GLU A 99 -7.00 3.55 13.69
N GLN A 100 -7.59 2.91 14.70
CA GLN A 100 -7.86 1.46 14.68
C GLN A 100 -8.74 1.06 13.49
N VAL A 101 -9.77 1.84 13.17
CA VAL A 101 -10.63 1.59 11.99
C VAL A 101 -9.80 1.65 10.69
N ILE A 102 -8.88 2.59 10.56
CA ILE A 102 -7.99 2.68 9.38
C ILE A 102 -7.07 1.45 9.30
N PHE A 103 -6.53 1.00 10.43
CA PHE A 103 -5.74 -0.24 10.50
C PHE A 103 -6.54 -1.47 10.04
N ASP A 104 -7.77 -1.61 10.52
CA ASP A 104 -8.63 -2.74 10.16
C ASP A 104 -9.04 -2.69 8.70
N GLN A 105 -9.37 -1.51 8.17
CA GLN A 105 -9.63 -1.31 6.75
C GLN A 105 -8.39 -1.65 5.89
N ALA A 106 -7.19 -1.32 6.36
CA ALA A 106 -5.96 -1.66 5.64
C ALA A 106 -5.68 -3.17 5.61
N ARG A 107 -5.97 -3.87 6.71
CA ARG A 107 -5.91 -5.35 6.76
C ARG A 107 -6.92 -5.98 5.80
N MET A 108 -8.15 -5.46 5.76
CA MET A 108 -9.18 -5.93 4.83
C MET A 108 -8.76 -5.70 3.37
N SER A 109 -8.30 -4.51 3.02
CA SER A 109 -7.84 -4.17 1.67
C SER A 109 -6.69 -5.05 1.21
N ARG A 110 -5.70 -5.28 2.09
CA ARG A 110 -4.61 -6.23 1.84
C ARG A 110 -5.12 -7.66 1.58
N SER A 111 -6.10 -8.10 2.37
CA SER A 111 -6.69 -9.44 2.22
C SER A 111 -7.39 -9.60 0.87
N LEU A 112 -8.13 -8.57 0.44
CA LEU A 112 -8.78 -8.54 -0.87
C LEU A 112 -7.75 -8.53 -2.02
N LEU A 113 -6.66 -7.77 -1.85
CA LEU A 113 -5.56 -7.73 -2.82
C LEU A 113 -4.84 -9.09 -2.92
N ALA A 114 -4.62 -9.76 -1.79
CA ALA A 114 -4.04 -11.12 -1.76
C ALA A 114 -4.89 -12.10 -2.57
N ILE A 115 -6.22 -12.09 -2.34
CA ILE A 115 -7.17 -12.94 -3.08
C ILE A 115 -7.11 -12.65 -4.58
N ARG A 116 -7.10 -11.37 -4.98
CA ARG A 116 -7.03 -10.97 -6.39
C ARG A 116 -5.74 -11.43 -7.07
N LEU A 117 -4.64 -11.51 -6.33
CA LEU A 117 -3.33 -11.98 -6.79
C LEU A 117 -3.14 -13.50 -6.69
N GLY A 118 -4.09 -14.23 -6.08
CA GLY A 118 -3.91 -15.64 -5.73
C GLY A 118 -2.78 -15.88 -4.71
N ALA A 119 -2.40 -14.85 -3.96
CA ALA A 119 -1.37 -14.90 -2.92
C ALA A 119 -1.93 -15.43 -1.60
N VAL A 120 -1.04 -15.88 -0.71
CA VAL A 120 -1.45 -16.26 0.65
C VAL A 120 -1.86 -15.00 1.40
N THR A 121 -3.08 -14.97 1.93
CA THR A 121 -3.55 -13.88 2.78
C THR A 121 -2.66 -13.79 4.03
N PRO A 122 -2.00 -12.66 4.29
CA PRO A 122 -1.16 -12.51 5.47
C PRO A 122 -2.02 -12.70 6.72
N ALA A 123 -1.58 -13.58 7.61
CA ALA A 123 -2.29 -13.81 8.88
C ALA A 123 -2.38 -12.49 9.65
N ILE A 124 -3.58 -12.14 10.08
CA ILE A 124 -3.81 -11.04 11.01
C ILE A 124 -3.27 -11.53 12.35
N ASN A 125 -1.98 -11.33 12.61
CA ASN A 125 -1.46 -11.55 13.95
C ASN A 125 -2.07 -10.47 14.88
N PRO A 126 -2.82 -10.89 15.92
CA PRO A 126 -3.45 -9.98 16.87
C PRO A 126 -2.43 -9.19 17.69
#